data_AF-A0A3D5F0I0-F1
#
_entry.id   AF-A0A3D5F0I0-F1
#
_cell.length_a   1.000
_cell.length_b   1.000
_cell.length_c   1.000
_cell.angle_alpha   90.00
_cell.angle_beta   90.00
_cell.angle_gamma   90.00
#
_symmetry.space_group_name_H-M   'P 1'
#
loop_
_entity.id
_entity.type
_entity.pdbx_description
1 polymer ?
#
loop_
_entity_poly.entity_id
_entity_poly.type
_entity_poly.pdbx_seq_one_letter_code
_entity_poly.pdbx_strand_id
1 'polypeptide(L)'
;PPLKPAVDEAIALGGCESVKDVIVFRRTGGACNMVAGRDIWWHDITAGQSDVCEPEWVEAEHPLFLLYTSGSTGKPKGVQHSTG
;
A
#
# COMPACT_ATOMS: atom_id res chain seq x y z
N PRO A 1 -12.86 12.36 2.52
CA PRO A 1 -13.51 11.15 3.11
C PRO A 1 -12.51 10.42 3.99
N PRO A 2 -12.94 9.65 5.01
CA PRO A 2 -12.04 8.74 5.72
C PRO A 2 -11.41 7.74 4.72
N LEU A 3 -10.11 7.48 4.83
CA LEU A 3 -9.39 6.65 3.87
C LEU A 3 -9.79 5.16 3.93
N LYS A 4 -10.00 4.62 5.14
CA LYS A 4 -10.27 3.19 5.31
C LYS A 4 -11.55 2.71 4.60
N PRO A 5 -12.70 3.41 4.68
CA PRO A 5 -13.88 3.03 3.89
C PRO A 5 -13.66 3.05 2.38
N ALA A 6 -12.89 4.03 1.86
CA ALA A 6 -12.59 4.11 0.43
C ALA A 6 -11.70 2.93 -0.05
N VAL A 7 -10.76 2.48 0.80
CA VAL A 7 -9.95 1.29 0.53
C VAL A 7 -10.83 0.03 0.52
N ASP A 8 -11.73 -0.12 1.49
CA ASP A 8 -12.65 -1.27 1.56
C ASP A 8 -13.57 -1.34 0.34
N GLU A 9 -14.13 -0.19 -0.07
CA GLU A 9 -14.96 -0.08 -1.26
C GLU A 9 -14.17 -0.46 -2.53
N ALA A 10 -12.95 0.05 -2.69
CA ALA A 10 -12.10 -0.26 -3.84
C ALA A 10 -11.79 -1.76 -3.96
N ILE A 11 -11.49 -2.43 -2.84
CA ILE A 11 -11.27 -3.89 -2.83
C ILE A 11 -12.56 -4.64 -3.20
N ALA A 12 -13.71 -4.19 -2.69
CA ALA A 12 -15.01 -4.81 -2.97
C ALA A 12 -15.47 -4.67 -4.43
N LEU A 13 -14.98 -3.68 -5.17
CA LEU A 13 -15.25 -3.52 -6.61
C LEU A 13 -14.59 -4.60 -7.48
N GLY A 14 -13.65 -5.39 -6.93
CA GLY A 14 -12.92 -6.45 -7.65
C GLY A 14 -11.68 -5.93 -8.40
N GLY A 15 -10.92 -6.85 -9.00
CA GLY A 15 -9.64 -6.53 -9.67
C GLY A 15 -8.49 -6.28 -8.70
N CYS A 16 -8.68 -6.60 -7.43
CA CYS A 16 -7.70 -6.46 -6.34
C CYS A 16 -7.40 -7.82 -5.69
N GLU A 17 -7.54 -8.93 -6.42
CA GLU A 17 -7.36 -10.30 -5.92
C GLU A 17 -5.92 -10.59 -5.46
N SER A 18 -4.96 -9.77 -5.91
CA SER A 18 -3.57 -9.82 -5.45
C SER A 18 -3.35 -9.20 -4.06
N VAL A 19 -4.29 -8.40 -3.55
CA VAL A 19 -4.18 -7.76 -2.24
C VAL A 19 -4.57 -8.76 -1.14
N LYS A 20 -3.59 -9.20 -0.37
CA LYS A 20 -3.78 -10.15 0.75
C LYS A 20 -3.80 -9.46 2.11
N ASP A 21 -2.92 -8.47 2.29
CA ASP A 21 -2.72 -7.76 3.55
C ASP A 21 -2.89 -6.25 3.35
N VAL A 22 -3.58 -5.59 4.28
CA VAL A 22 -3.76 -4.14 4.33
C VAL A 22 -3.22 -3.63 5.65
N ILE A 23 -2.08 -2.92 5.59
CA ILE A 23 -1.48 -2.32 6.78
C ILE A 23 -2.17 -0.99 7.07
N VAL A 24 -2.84 -0.90 8.22
CA VAL A 24 -3.63 0.26 8.62
C VAL A 24 -2.90 1.08 9.68
N PHE A 25 -2.58 2.33 9.35
CA PHE A 25 -2.02 3.28 10.31
C PHE A 25 -3.13 4.06 11.03
N ARG A 26 -3.13 4.00 12.38
CA ARG A 26 -4.12 4.71 13.21
C ARG A 26 -3.75 6.18 13.38
N ARG A 27 -4.06 7.01 12.36
CA ARG A 27 -3.70 8.44 12.35
C ARG A 27 -4.53 9.33 13.28
N THR A 28 -5.83 9.08 13.36
CA THR A 28 -6.80 9.98 14.04
C THR A 28 -7.46 9.36 15.28
N GLY A 29 -7.38 8.03 15.44
CA GLY A 29 -8.05 7.31 16.53
C GLY A 29 -9.55 7.08 16.32
N GLY A 30 -10.13 7.57 15.22
CA GLY A 30 -11.52 7.29 14.87
C GLY A 30 -11.74 5.81 14.57
N ALA A 31 -12.92 5.30 14.92
CA ALA A 31 -13.30 3.92 14.62
C ALA A 31 -13.36 3.69 13.11
N CYS A 32 -12.87 2.54 12.66
CA CYS A 32 -12.98 2.07 11.29
C CYS A 32 -13.17 0.56 11.25
N ASN A 33 -13.72 0.06 10.14
CA ASN A 33 -13.85 -1.38 9.90
C ASN A 33 -12.46 -2.01 9.74
N MET A 34 -12.25 -3.17 10.35
CA MET A 34 -11.03 -3.99 10.23
C MET A 34 -11.46 -5.42 9.88
N VAL A 35 -11.08 -5.90 8.70
CA VAL A 35 -11.43 -7.22 8.18
C VAL A 35 -10.43 -8.26 8.69
N ALA A 36 -10.90 -9.17 9.54
CA ALA A 36 -10.07 -10.25 10.09
C ALA A 36 -9.43 -11.09 8.97
N GLY A 37 -8.13 -11.35 9.11
CA GLY A 37 -7.35 -12.11 8.12
C GLY A 37 -6.86 -11.30 6.91
N ARG A 38 -7.17 -10.00 6.82
CA ARG A 38 -6.69 -9.09 5.76
C ARG A 38 -6.09 -7.80 6.33
N ASP A 39 -6.78 -7.17 7.27
CA ASP A 39 -6.36 -5.86 7.80
C ASP A 39 -5.53 -6.03 9.08
N ILE A 40 -4.39 -5.36 9.14
CA ILE A 40 -3.45 -5.45 10.25
C ILE A 40 -3.08 -4.04 10.72
N TRP A 41 -3.08 -3.81 12.03
CA TRP A 41 -2.61 -2.53 12.56
C TRP A 41 -1.10 -2.38 12.41
N TRP A 42 -0.68 -1.23 11.87
CA TRP A 42 0.73 -0.86 11.77
C TRP A 42 1.45 -1.02 13.11
N HIS A 43 0.88 -0.49 14.19
CA HIS A 43 1.53 -0.51 15.50
C HIS A 43 1.72 -1.90 16.07
N ASP A 44 0.86 -2.87 15.72
CA ASP A 44 0.99 -4.24 16.17
C ASP A 44 2.16 -4.96 15.46
N ILE A 45 2.35 -4.71 14.15
CA ILE A 45 3.43 -5.36 13.39
C ILE A 45 4.80 -4.71 13.61
N THR A 46 4.83 -3.41 13.90
CA THR A 46 6.09 -2.71 14.19
C THR A 46 6.49 -2.83 15.66
N ALA A 47 5.59 -3.24 16.56
CA ALA A 47 5.90 -3.40 17.96
C ALA A 47 7.00 -4.45 18.16
N GLY A 48 8.11 -4.05 18.77
CA GLY A 48 9.25 -4.94 19.05
C GLY A 48 10.09 -5.31 17.82
N GLN A 49 9.83 -4.73 16.65
CA GLN A 49 10.74 -4.86 15.51
C GLN A 49 12.04 -4.10 15.76
N SER A 50 13.11 -4.58 15.14
CA SER A 50 14.42 -3.93 15.13
C SER A 50 14.32 -2.51 14.54
N ASP A 51 15.07 -1.57 15.11
CA ASP A 51 15.31 -0.26 14.51
C ASP A 51 16.37 -0.31 13.39
N VAL A 52 17.04 -1.45 13.23
CA VAL A 52 17.97 -1.76 12.16
C VAL A 52 17.33 -2.70 11.15
N CYS A 53 17.39 -2.32 9.87
CA CYS A 53 17.01 -3.14 8.72
C CYS A 53 18.12 -2.99 7.66
N GLU A 54 18.81 -4.07 7.35
CA GLU A 54 19.86 -4.06 6.32
C GLU A 54 19.24 -3.80 4.93
N PRO A 55 19.89 -2.99 4.08
CA PRO A 55 19.38 -2.71 2.75
C PRO A 55 19.56 -3.91 1.81
N GLU A 56 18.59 -4.11 0.92
CA GLU A 56 18.72 -5.03 -0.20
C GLU A 56 19.50 -4.38 -1.35
N TRP A 57 20.53 -5.06 -1.86
CA TRP A 57 21.33 -4.55 -2.97
C TRP A 57 20.66 -4.92 -4.30
N VAL A 58 20.46 -3.94 -5.16
CA VAL A 58 19.82 -4.11 -6.47
C VAL A 58 20.63 -3.44 -7.58
N GLU A 59 20.45 -3.92 -8.81
CA GLU A 59 21.02 -3.29 -10.01
C GLU A 59 20.43 -1.90 -10.25
N ALA A 60 21.17 -1.03 -10.96
CA ALA A 60 20.71 0.34 -11.27
C ALA A 60 19.35 0.37 -11.97
N GLU A 61 19.09 -0.59 -12.87
CA GLU A 61 17.84 -0.69 -13.63
C GLU A 61 16.69 -1.38 -12.86
N HIS A 62 16.91 -1.81 -11.62
CA HIS A 62 15.86 -2.44 -10.83
C HIS A 62 14.69 -1.46 -10.60
N PRO A 63 13.42 -1.90 -10.74
CA PRO A 63 12.26 -1.04 -10.50
C PRO A 63 12.25 -0.51 -9.07
N LEU A 64 12.13 0.81 -8.91
CA LEU A 64 12.04 1.47 -7.61
C LEU A 64 10.58 1.75 -7.21
N PHE A 65 9.81 2.37 -8.09
CA PHE A 65 8.39 2.65 -7.85
C PHE A 65 7.57 2.75 -9.14
N LEU A 66 6.26 2.61 -8.99
CA LEU A 66 5.25 2.94 -10.00
C LEU A 66 4.47 4.18 -9.57
N LEU A 67 4.41 5.20 -10.43
CA LEU A 67 3.58 6.38 -10.23
C LEU A 67 2.51 6.46 -11.32
N TYR A 68 1.25 6.31 -10.92
CA TYR A 68 0.13 6.44 -11.85
C TYR A 68 -0.20 7.91 -12.13
N THR A 69 -0.22 8.27 -13.41
CA THR A 69 -0.56 9.62 -13.88
C THR A 69 -1.75 9.60 -14.84
N SER A 70 -2.53 10.68 -14.87
CA SER A 70 -3.65 10.82 -15.80
C SER A 70 -3.12 11.03 -17.22
N GLY A 71 -3.32 10.06 -18.10
CA GLY A 71 -3.05 10.20 -19.53
C GLY A 71 -4.19 10.87 -20.28
N SER A 72 -3.91 11.44 -21.46
CA SER A 72 -4.94 12.04 -22.33
C SER A 72 -5.95 11.02 -22.90
N THR A 73 -5.65 9.72 -22.87
CA THR A 73 -6.44 8.64 -23.48
C THR A 73 -7.27 7.82 -22.48
N GLY A 74 -7.64 8.40 -21.33
CA GLY A 74 -8.64 7.85 -20.40
C GLY A 74 -8.10 6.93 -19.30
N LYS A 75 -7.32 5.88 -19.62
CA LYS A 75 -6.73 4.99 -18.59
C LYS A 75 -5.47 5.62 -17.97
N PRO A 76 -5.32 5.62 -16.63
CA PRO A 76 -4.08 6.05 -15.97
C PRO A 76 -2.88 5.22 -16.44
N LYS A 77 -1.72 5.87 -16.63
CA LYS A 77 -0.47 5.21 -17.01
C LYS A 77 0.41 5.02 -15.78
N GLY A 78 0.87 3.80 -15.53
CA GLY A 78 1.86 3.50 -14.49
C GLY A 78 3.27 3.82 -14.99
N VAL A 79 3.83 4.94 -14.57
CA VAL A 79 5.20 5.33 -14.90
C VAL A 79 6.15 4.60 -13.95
N GLN A 80 7.06 3.79 -14.49
CA GLN A 80 8.11 3.11 -13.73
C GLN A 80 9.37 3.97 -13.69
N HIS A 81 9.96 4.08 -12.51
CA HIS A 81 11.31 4.63 -12.33
C HIS A 81 12.26 3.54 -11.82
N SER A 82 13.49 3.51 -12.34
CA SER A 82 14.57 2.63 -11.89
C SER A 82 15.24 3.16 -10.62
N THR A 83 16.19 2.40 -10.07
CA THR A 83 16.86 2.69 -8.80
C THR A 83 18.05 3.65 -8.95
N GLY A 84 18.80 3.56 -10.06
CA GLY A 84 20.02 4.32 -10.34
C GLY A 84 19.83 5.65 -11.07
#